data_AF-A0AAU6EWE8-F1
#
_entry.id   AF-A0AAU6EWE8-F1
#
_cell.length_a   1.000
_cell.length_b   1.000
_cell.length_c   1.000
_cell.angle_alpha   90.00
_cell.angle_beta   90.00
_cell.angle_gamma   90.00
#
_symmetry.space_group_name_H-M   'P 1'
#
loop_
_entity.id
_entity.type
_entity.pdbx_description
1 polymer ?
#
loop_
_entity_poly.entity_id
_entity_poly.type
_entity_poly.pdbx_seq_one_letter_code
_entity_poly.pdbx_strand_id
1 'polypeptide(L)'
;MQSPEPARRTSVILNESTTEIPVHLLFRDDPEPGAEGTKPKPKPVRRNAPAVRPPARPAPPADARLGERPGPVLPGWVAVFTGGAALAGIVAALWRAGVIGAPVTGVLGLESYPYDGLAIGQALALAVLVAVLILAFGGLGRGRAGHAWVLTLFGDYRGSVRRTGLVWLSPLLLRRRVDVRLRHWRSEPMPAVDAQGTALQVVVLVVWRIRDTARATFAVADHQAYLREQVEASMARVLSQLPADAFHAEADAPTLRNAEAVGGALTRLLKAEAAPVGIDVYSAQPTRIEYAPEVAAAMQRRRVAAIDAKHRDTVLTSVVDAVDDTVTRLTARGLVELDDYERKALVKDLTVAFYTGGRHGASS
;
A
#
# COMPACT_ATOMS: atom_id res chain seq x y z
N MET A 1 14.61 -20.66 -63.03
CA MET A 1 14.54 -21.44 -61.78
C MET A 1 15.27 -22.75 -62.05
N GLN A 2 16.22 -23.25 -61.27
CA GLN A 2 17.08 -22.75 -60.21
C GLN A 2 18.21 -23.81 -60.11
N SER A 3 19.44 -23.35 -59.87
CA SER A 3 20.70 -24.10 -59.81
C SER A 3 20.84 -25.04 -58.58
N PRO A 4 21.91 -25.87 -58.51
CA PRO A 4 21.91 -27.20 -57.86
C PRO A 4 22.56 -27.23 -56.46
N GLU A 5 22.49 -28.40 -55.80
CA GLU A 5 23.24 -28.68 -54.56
C GLU A 5 23.95 -30.06 -54.65
N PRO A 6 25.26 -30.18 -54.31
CA PRO A 6 25.97 -31.46 -54.37
C PRO A 6 26.39 -32.03 -52.99
N ALA A 7 26.25 -33.35 -52.92
CA ALA A 7 27.15 -34.38 -52.37
C ALA A 7 27.70 -34.30 -50.92
N ARG A 8 27.25 -35.30 -50.16
CA ARG A 8 27.73 -35.85 -48.87
C ARG A 8 29.15 -36.44 -48.95
N ARG A 9 29.99 -36.20 -47.94
CA ARG A 9 31.14 -37.05 -47.55
C ARG A 9 31.30 -37.13 -46.02
N THR A 10 31.83 -38.27 -45.57
CA THR A 10 31.84 -38.82 -44.20
C THR A 10 33.18 -38.60 -43.47
N SER A 11 33.16 -38.49 -42.13
CA SER A 11 34.20 -38.95 -41.18
C SER A 11 33.52 -39.14 -39.80
N VAL A 12 33.56 -40.24 -39.02
CA VAL A 12 34.58 -41.20 -38.53
C VAL A 12 35.16 -40.78 -37.16
N ILE A 13 34.72 -41.51 -36.10
CA ILE A 13 35.19 -41.63 -34.69
C ILE A 13 34.72 -40.49 -33.74
N LEU A 14 33.86 -40.65 -32.72
CA LEU A 14 33.73 -41.50 -31.49
C LEU A 14 34.50 -40.96 -30.25
N ASN A 15 33.74 -40.30 -29.36
CA ASN A 15 33.99 -39.90 -27.96
C ASN A 15 35.37 -39.44 -27.48
N GLU A 16 35.47 -38.19 -27.02
CA GLU A 16 36.31 -37.85 -25.86
C GLU A 16 35.85 -36.55 -25.16
N SER A 17 35.70 -36.63 -23.84
CA SER A 17 35.41 -35.54 -22.91
C SER A 17 36.63 -34.62 -22.76
N THR A 18 36.47 -33.31 -22.96
CA THR A 18 37.52 -32.32 -22.62
C THR A 18 36.92 -31.21 -21.75
N THR A 19 37.40 -31.16 -20.51
CA THR A 19 37.13 -30.12 -19.52
C THR A 19 37.74 -28.79 -19.95
N GLU A 20 36.95 -27.72 -19.97
CA GLU A 20 37.41 -26.36 -20.27
C GLU A 20 38.35 -25.83 -19.16
N ILE A 21 39.54 -25.37 -19.56
CA ILE A 21 40.54 -24.73 -18.70
C ILE A 21 40.30 -23.21 -18.73
N PRO A 22 40.01 -22.54 -17.58
CA PRO A 22 39.72 -21.12 -17.57
C PRO A 22 40.98 -20.23 -17.72
N VAL A 23 40.83 -19.21 -18.57
CA VAL A 23 41.82 -18.27 -19.16
C VAL A 23 42.68 -17.46 -18.17
N HIS A 24 42.43 -17.54 -16.86
CA HIS A 24 43.14 -16.77 -15.83
C HIS A 24 44.60 -17.17 -15.54
N LEU A 25 45.16 -18.16 -16.25
CA LEU A 25 46.54 -18.65 -16.07
C LEU A 25 47.57 -18.04 -17.04
N LEU A 26 47.17 -17.10 -17.92
CA LEU A 26 48.02 -16.60 -19.01
C LEU A 26 48.87 -15.37 -18.68
N PHE A 27 48.79 -14.79 -17.48
CA PHE A 27 49.62 -13.62 -17.13
C PHE A 27 50.13 -13.72 -15.69
N ARG A 28 51.39 -14.13 -15.54
CA ARG A 28 52.15 -14.08 -14.30
C ARG A 28 53.44 -13.35 -14.62
N ASP A 29 53.54 -12.10 -14.18
CA ASP A 29 54.77 -11.31 -14.22
C ASP A 29 55.57 -11.56 -12.93
N ASP A 30 56.89 -11.75 -13.08
CA ASP A 30 57.87 -11.97 -12.01
C ASP A 30 58.13 -10.68 -11.17
N PRO A 31 58.71 -10.79 -9.95
CA PRO A 31 58.81 -9.66 -9.03
C PRO A 31 60.11 -8.85 -9.20
N GLU A 32 60.00 -7.53 -9.28
CA GLU A 32 61.12 -6.57 -9.19
C GLU A 32 61.31 -6.06 -7.73
N PRO A 33 62.56 -5.83 -7.27
CA PRO A 33 62.86 -5.42 -5.90
C PRO A 33 63.10 -3.90 -5.74
N GLY A 34 62.53 -3.33 -4.67
CA GLY A 34 63.07 -2.15 -3.97
C GLY A 34 62.61 -0.76 -4.43
N ALA A 35 61.83 -0.07 -3.57
CA ALA A 35 62.04 1.33 -3.15
C ALA A 35 60.83 1.86 -2.34
N GLU A 36 61.08 2.12 -1.06
CA GLU A 36 60.52 3.17 -0.19
C GLU A 36 59.09 3.71 -0.39
N GLY A 37 58.25 3.44 0.61
CA GLY A 37 57.69 4.52 1.43
C GLY A 37 56.67 5.47 0.79
N THR A 38 55.54 4.96 0.30
CA THR A 38 54.34 5.80 0.11
C THR A 38 53.24 5.37 1.08
N LYS A 39 53.00 6.18 2.11
CA LYS A 39 51.87 6.02 3.03
C LYS A 39 50.55 5.93 2.23
N PRO A 40 49.64 5.01 2.57
CA PRO A 40 48.37 4.91 1.85
C PRO A 40 47.59 6.20 2.04
N LYS A 41 47.24 6.88 0.92
CA LYS A 41 46.27 7.98 0.94
C LYS A 41 45.00 7.46 1.62
N PRO A 42 44.48 8.12 2.67
CA PRO A 42 43.27 7.68 3.31
C PRO A 42 42.15 7.73 2.27
N LYS A 43 41.48 6.60 2.06
CA LYS A 43 40.18 6.56 1.36
C LYS A 43 39.32 7.67 1.98
N PRO A 44 38.60 8.49 1.20
CA PRO A 44 37.67 9.43 1.78
C PRO A 44 36.67 8.61 2.59
N VAL A 45 36.81 8.68 3.92
CA VAL A 45 35.79 8.21 4.83
C VAL A 45 34.58 9.03 4.43
N ARG A 46 33.61 8.40 3.73
CA ARG A 46 32.26 8.95 3.64
C ARG A 46 31.87 9.16 5.09
N ARG A 47 31.97 10.42 5.53
CA ARG A 47 31.41 10.87 6.79
C ARG A 47 29.94 10.56 6.57
N ASN A 48 29.48 9.45 7.13
CA ASN A 48 28.06 9.23 7.30
C ASN A 48 27.65 10.44 8.13
N ALA A 49 27.17 11.48 7.47
CA ALA A 49 26.42 12.53 8.15
C ALA A 49 25.43 11.75 9.00
N PRO A 50 25.31 12.05 10.31
CA PRO A 50 24.31 11.39 11.12
C PRO A 50 23.00 11.61 10.38
N ALA A 51 22.49 10.55 9.76
CA ALA A 51 21.16 10.57 9.19
C ALA A 51 20.31 10.79 10.43
N VAL A 52 19.92 12.05 10.65
CA VAL A 52 18.97 12.42 11.67
C VAL A 52 17.71 11.70 11.25
N ARG A 53 17.58 10.44 11.71
CA ARG A 53 16.33 9.70 11.60
C ARG A 53 15.36 10.59 12.36
N PRO A 54 14.42 11.27 11.67
CA PRO A 54 13.47 12.11 12.37
C PRO A 54 12.85 11.22 13.44
N PRO A 55 12.77 11.66 14.70
CA PRO A 55 12.28 10.83 15.79
C PRO A 55 10.92 10.27 15.35
N ALA A 56 10.88 8.97 15.10
CA ALA A 56 9.63 8.29 14.81
C ALA A 56 8.86 8.38 16.11
N ARG A 57 7.94 9.35 16.23
CA ARG A 57 6.96 9.35 17.30
C ARG A 57 6.43 7.91 17.38
N PRO A 58 6.66 7.19 18.48
CA PRO A 58 6.21 5.81 18.56
C PRO A 58 4.70 5.83 18.36
N ALA A 59 4.21 4.96 17.48
CA ALA A 59 2.79 4.75 17.33
C ALA A 59 2.22 4.45 18.73
N PRO A 60 1.01 4.96 19.06
CA PRO A 60 0.42 4.70 20.36
C PRO A 60 0.38 3.19 20.61
N PRO A 61 0.77 2.73 21.81
CA PRO A 61 0.83 1.30 22.09
C PRO A 61 -0.56 0.69 21.90
N ALA A 62 -0.63 -0.42 21.18
CA ALA A 62 -1.88 -1.14 21.02
C ALA A 62 -2.32 -1.75 22.35
N ASP A 63 -3.57 -1.56 22.75
CA ASP A 63 -4.11 -2.27 23.90
C ASP A 63 -4.16 -3.77 23.60
N ALA A 64 -3.35 -4.54 24.33
CA ALA A 64 -3.26 -5.99 24.18
C ALA A 64 -4.58 -6.70 24.53
N ARG A 65 -5.44 -6.08 25.34
CA ARG A 65 -6.74 -6.65 25.74
C ARG A 65 -7.77 -6.62 24.60
N LEU A 66 -7.65 -5.67 23.67
CA LEU A 66 -8.60 -5.45 22.58
C LEU A 66 -8.35 -6.31 21.34
N GLY A 67 -7.56 -7.37 21.42
CA GLY A 67 -7.30 -8.26 20.29
C GLY A 67 -8.53 -9.07 19.87
N GLU A 68 -8.69 -9.25 18.55
CA GLU A 68 -9.75 -10.09 17.99
C GLU A 68 -9.64 -11.55 18.47
N ARG A 69 -10.75 -12.09 18.97
CA ARG A 69 -10.87 -13.50 19.40
C ARG A 69 -12.06 -14.15 18.70
N PRO A 70 -11.98 -15.44 18.33
CA PRO A 70 -13.12 -16.14 17.73
C PRO A 70 -14.28 -16.17 18.74
N GLY A 71 -15.44 -15.65 18.33
CA GLY A 71 -16.63 -15.62 19.16
C GLY A 71 -17.39 -16.94 19.21
N PRO A 72 -18.24 -17.14 20.23
CA PRO A 72 -19.11 -18.32 20.33
C PRO A 72 -20.10 -18.33 19.17
N VAL A 73 -19.97 -19.32 18.28
CA VAL A 73 -20.86 -19.52 17.14
C VAL A 73 -21.12 -21.00 16.93
N LEU A 74 -22.38 -21.34 16.70
CA LEU A 74 -22.79 -22.69 16.30
C LEU A 74 -23.28 -22.68 14.85
N PRO A 75 -23.21 -23.81 14.13
CA PRO A 75 -23.87 -23.95 12.84
C PRO A 75 -25.36 -23.65 12.99
N GLY A 76 -25.91 -22.83 12.09
CA GLY A 76 -27.31 -22.41 12.19
C GLY A 76 -28.31 -23.57 12.09
N TRP A 77 -27.90 -24.69 11.47
CA TRP A 77 -28.70 -25.91 11.42
C TRP A 77 -29.01 -26.48 12.80
N VAL A 78 -28.10 -26.34 13.78
CA VAL A 78 -28.36 -26.78 15.15
C VAL A 78 -29.60 -26.10 15.70
N ALA A 79 -29.72 -24.80 15.47
CA ALA A 79 -30.89 -24.05 15.91
C ALA A 79 -32.15 -24.34 15.11
N VAL A 80 -32.03 -24.66 13.82
CA VAL A 80 -33.17 -25.11 13.01
C VAL A 80 -33.71 -26.45 13.52
N PHE A 81 -32.83 -27.42 13.80
CA PHE A 81 -33.25 -28.72 14.33
C PHE A 81 -33.80 -28.60 15.76
N THR A 82 -33.14 -27.86 16.65
CA THR A 82 -33.62 -27.65 18.01
C THR A 82 -34.95 -26.88 18.03
N GLY A 83 -35.07 -25.83 17.22
CA GLY A 83 -36.32 -25.07 17.10
C GLY A 83 -37.45 -25.91 16.48
N GLY A 84 -37.14 -26.71 15.46
CA GLY A 84 -38.09 -27.64 14.85
C GLY A 84 -38.56 -28.72 15.83
N ALA A 85 -37.65 -29.32 16.60
CA ALA A 85 -37.97 -30.30 17.63
C ALA A 85 -38.82 -29.68 18.77
N ALA A 86 -38.49 -28.46 19.20
CA ALA A 86 -39.28 -27.74 20.18
C ALA A 86 -40.70 -27.43 19.66
N LEU A 87 -40.83 -26.99 18.40
CA LEU A 87 -42.12 -26.75 17.76
C LEU A 87 -42.96 -28.04 17.66
N ALA A 88 -42.34 -29.13 17.22
CA ALA A 88 -42.99 -30.44 17.16
C ALA A 88 -43.44 -30.90 18.57
N GLY A 89 -42.60 -30.70 19.59
CA GLY A 89 -42.93 -30.97 20.98
C GLY A 89 -44.10 -30.14 21.51
N ILE A 90 -44.18 -28.86 21.15
CA ILE A 90 -45.31 -27.97 21.48
C ILE A 90 -46.59 -28.50 20.84
N VAL A 91 -46.55 -28.83 19.54
CA VAL A 91 -47.72 -29.36 18.82
C VAL A 91 -48.17 -30.69 19.44
N ALA A 92 -47.25 -31.60 19.73
CA ALA A 92 -47.57 -32.87 20.38
C ALA A 92 -48.12 -32.69 21.80
N ALA A 93 -47.59 -31.75 22.57
CA ALA A 93 -48.09 -31.44 23.92
C ALA A 93 -49.51 -30.85 23.89
N LEU A 94 -49.78 -29.96 22.93
CA LEU A 94 -51.12 -29.39 22.73
C LEU A 94 -52.13 -30.43 22.22
N TRP A 95 -51.69 -31.33 21.32
CA TRP A 95 -52.50 -32.46 20.87
C TRP A 95 -52.90 -33.37 22.03
N ARG A 96 -51.92 -33.78 22.85
CA ARG A 96 -52.15 -34.65 24.01
C ARG A 96 -52.97 -33.99 25.12
N ALA A 97 -52.94 -32.66 25.20
CA ALA A 97 -53.77 -31.89 26.13
C ALA A 97 -55.23 -31.71 25.64
N GLY A 98 -55.59 -32.23 24.45
CA GLY A 98 -56.93 -32.08 23.88
C GLY A 98 -57.25 -30.67 23.34
N VAL A 99 -56.25 -29.79 23.24
CA VAL A 99 -56.41 -28.40 22.76
C VAL A 99 -56.66 -28.37 21.25
N ILE A 100 -56.11 -29.32 20.50
CA ILE A 100 -56.33 -29.44 19.06
C ILE A 100 -57.69 -30.11 18.84
N GLY A 101 -58.66 -29.36 18.33
CA GLY A 101 -60.04 -29.82 18.21
C GLY A 101 -60.24 -31.05 17.31
N ALA A 102 -61.30 -31.82 17.62
CA ALA A 102 -61.72 -33.03 16.91
C ALA A 102 -61.77 -32.95 15.36
N PRO A 103 -62.18 -31.84 14.71
CA PRO A 103 -62.17 -31.79 13.25
C PRO A 103 -60.75 -31.81 12.66
N VAL A 104 -59.75 -31.27 13.36
CA VAL A 104 -58.36 -31.23 12.89
C VAL A 104 -57.68 -32.59 13.08
N THR A 105 -57.90 -33.23 14.23
CA THR A 105 -57.35 -34.58 14.51
C THR A 105 -58.03 -35.64 13.65
N GLY A 106 -59.33 -35.51 13.37
CA GLY A 106 -60.09 -36.41 12.50
C GLY A 106 -59.61 -36.40 11.04
N VAL A 107 -59.23 -35.24 10.51
CA VAL A 107 -58.64 -35.13 9.16
C VAL A 107 -57.24 -35.73 9.10
N LEU A 108 -56.48 -35.67 10.20
CA LEU A 108 -55.12 -36.21 10.31
C LEU A 108 -55.07 -37.70 10.73
N GLY A 109 -56.23 -38.33 11.00
CA GLY A 109 -56.31 -39.72 11.44
C GLY A 109 -55.74 -39.96 12.85
N LEU A 110 -55.68 -38.93 13.68
CA LEU A 110 -55.13 -38.97 15.04
C LEU A 110 -56.24 -39.13 16.09
N GLU A 111 -55.95 -39.85 17.16
CA GLU A 111 -56.86 -39.97 18.32
C GLU A 111 -57.16 -38.60 18.93
N SER A 112 -58.43 -38.36 19.28
CA SER A 112 -58.87 -37.13 19.95
C SER A 112 -58.89 -37.33 21.46
N TYR A 113 -58.17 -36.48 22.20
CA TYR A 113 -58.19 -36.47 23.66
C TYR A 113 -59.19 -35.41 24.16
N PRO A 114 -60.01 -35.72 25.18
CA PRO A 114 -60.88 -34.73 25.80
C PRO A 114 -60.04 -33.62 26.46
N TYR A 115 -60.50 -32.38 26.34
CA TYR A 115 -59.83 -31.23 26.94
C TYR A 115 -60.24 -31.09 28.42
N ASP A 116 -59.38 -31.55 29.33
CA ASP A 116 -59.59 -31.45 30.78
C ASP A 116 -58.87 -30.25 31.43
N GLY A 117 -58.33 -29.34 30.61
CA GLY A 117 -57.51 -28.21 31.05
C GLY A 117 -56.01 -28.52 31.17
N LEU A 118 -55.19 -27.48 31.28
CA LEU A 118 -53.74 -27.59 31.40
C LEU A 118 -53.32 -27.73 32.87
N ALA A 119 -52.83 -28.90 33.24
CA ALA A 119 -52.18 -29.09 34.54
C ALA A 119 -50.93 -28.19 34.64
N ILE A 120 -50.60 -27.72 35.85
CA ILE A 120 -49.44 -26.83 36.10
C ILE A 120 -48.14 -27.39 35.50
N GLY A 121 -47.92 -28.70 35.62
CA GLY A 121 -46.74 -29.37 35.04
C GLY A 121 -46.71 -29.32 33.51
N GLN A 122 -47.86 -29.45 32.85
CA GLN A 122 -47.98 -29.34 31.39
C GLN A 122 -47.76 -27.89 30.91
N ALA A 123 -48.31 -26.91 31.64
CA ALA A 123 -48.11 -25.50 31.37
C ALA A 123 -46.63 -25.09 31.50
N LEU A 124 -45.93 -25.56 32.55
CA LEU A 124 -44.50 -25.31 32.72
C LEU A 124 -43.67 -25.94 31.60
N ALA A 125 -43.97 -27.18 31.21
CA ALA A 125 -43.30 -27.85 30.10
C ALA A 125 -43.49 -27.11 28.77
N LEU A 126 -44.72 -26.63 28.50
CA LEU A 126 -45.02 -25.82 27.33
C LEU A 126 -44.24 -24.50 27.36
N ALA A 127 -44.18 -23.82 28.50
CA ALA A 127 -43.42 -22.59 28.65
C ALA A 127 -41.91 -22.80 28.39
N VAL A 128 -41.33 -23.91 28.87
CA VAL A 128 -39.94 -24.27 28.58
C VAL A 128 -39.72 -24.53 27.09
N LEU A 129 -40.62 -25.28 26.43
CA LEU A 129 -40.51 -25.54 24.99
C LEU A 129 -40.63 -24.24 24.17
N VAL A 130 -41.54 -23.35 24.54
CA VAL A 130 -41.69 -22.03 23.91
C VAL A 130 -40.42 -21.18 24.14
N ALA A 131 -39.83 -21.20 25.34
CA ALA A 131 -38.58 -20.51 25.60
C ALA A 131 -37.43 -21.06 24.74
N VAL A 132 -37.30 -22.38 24.62
CA VAL A 132 -36.32 -23.02 23.73
C VAL A 132 -36.55 -22.61 22.26
N LEU A 133 -37.80 -22.60 21.81
CA LEU A 133 -38.18 -22.18 20.46
C LEU A 133 -37.73 -20.73 20.17
N ILE A 134 -38.04 -19.81 21.09
CA ILE A 134 -37.67 -18.39 20.98
C ILE A 134 -36.15 -18.23 20.97
N LEU A 135 -35.42 -18.94 21.85
CA LEU A 135 -33.95 -18.86 21.90
C LEU A 135 -33.28 -19.46 20.65
N ALA A 136 -33.82 -20.58 20.15
CA ALA A 136 -33.32 -21.23 18.95
C ALA A 136 -33.47 -20.31 17.73
N PHE A 137 -34.68 -19.82 17.45
CA PHE A 137 -34.93 -18.99 16.26
C PHE A 137 -34.45 -17.53 16.42
N GLY A 138 -34.51 -16.95 17.62
CA GLY A 138 -33.98 -15.61 17.88
C GLY A 138 -32.46 -15.53 17.76
N GLY A 139 -31.76 -16.65 17.91
CA GLY A 139 -30.33 -16.75 17.70
C GLY A 139 -29.90 -16.84 16.23
N LEU A 140 -30.82 -17.14 15.32
CA LEU A 140 -30.51 -17.39 13.92
C LEU A 140 -30.01 -16.12 13.22
N GLY A 141 -29.03 -16.29 12.36
CA GLY A 141 -28.46 -15.21 11.58
C GLY A 141 -27.87 -15.70 10.27
N ARG A 142 -27.79 -14.78 9.31
CA ARG A 142 -27.10 -15.00 8.04
C ARG A 142 -25.76 -14.27 8.01
N GLY A 143 -24.68 -15.04 8.06
CA GLY A 143 -23.32 -14.55 7.83
C GLY A 143 -23.09 -14.25 6.35
N ARG A 144 -22.64 -13.03 6.04
CA ARG A 144 -22.31 -12.58 4.67
C ARG A 144 -20.80 -12.47 4.51
N ALA A 145 -20.30 -12.82 3.33
CA ALA A 145 -18.89 -12.63 3.01
C ALA A 145 -18.49 -11.14 3.13
N GLY A 146 -17.29 -10.92 3.69
CA GLY A 146 -16.74 -9.59 3.93
C GLY A 146 -17.39 -8.82 5.09
N HIS A 147 -18.27 -9.44 5.87
CA HIS A 147 -18.78 -8.84 7.11
C HIS A 147 -18.37 -9.68 8.31
N ALA A 148 -18.12 -9.02 9.43
CA ALA A 148 -17.89 -9.64 10.72
C ALA A 148 -18.97 -9.17 11.70
N TRP A 149 -19.35 -10.05 12.62
CA TRP A 149 -20.15 -9.67 13.78
C TRP A 149 -19.26 -9.58 15.00
N VAL A 150 -19.28 -8.42 15.66
CA VAL A 150 -18.66 -8.20 16.96
C VAL A 150 -19.73 -8.45 18.01
N LEU A 151 -19.44 -9.38 18.94
CA LEU A 151 -20.36 -9.83 19.96
C LEU A 151 -19.98 -9.20 21.30
N THR A 152 -20.96 -8.59 21.95
CA THR A 152 -20.81 -8.04 23.30
C THR A 152 -21.90 -8.55 24.23
N LEU A 153 -21.59 -8.66 25.51
CA LEU A 153 -22.56 -8.98 26.57
C LEU A 153 -22.31 -8.04 27.74
N PHE A 154 -23.30 -7.21 28.10
CA PHE A 154 -23.19 -6.25 29.20
C PHE A 154 -21.92 -5.35 29.14
N GLY A 155 -21.47 -5.00 27.93
CA GLY A 155 -20.26 -4.20 27.72
C GLY A 155 -18.98 -5.00 27.50
N ASP A 156 -18.96 -6.28 27.87
CA ASP A 156 -17.79 -7.14 27.64
C ASP A 156 -17.73 -7.66 26.21
N TYR A 157 -16.56 -7.56 25.59
CA TYR A 157 -16.29 -8.21 24.31
C TYR A 157 -16.21 -9.73 24.47
N ARG A 158 -17.07 -10.46 23.73
CA ARG A 158 -17.14 -11.93 23.76
C ARG A 158 -16.56 -12.61 22.52
N GLY A 159 -16.11 -11.84 21.54
CA GLY A 159 -15.47 -12.35 20.34
C GLY A 159 -16.10 -11.81 19.05
N SER A 160 -15.46 -12.12 17.92
CA SER A 160 -15.94 -11.79 16.58
C SER A 160 -16.24 -13.05 15.78
N VAL A 161 -17.20 -12.96 14.87
CA VAL A 161 -17.60 -14.07 14.00
C VAL A 161 -17.56 -13.62 12.54
N ARG A 162 -16.71 -14.28 11.75
CA ARG A 162 -16.54 -14.04 10.30
C ARG A 162 -17.12 -15.16 9.44
N ARG A 163 -17.78 -16.16 10.04
CA ARG A 163 -18.34 -17.31 9.32
C ARG A 163 -19.45 -16.87 8.37
N THR A 164 -19.43 -17.43 7.16
CA THR A 164 -20.47 -17.25 6.16
C THR A 164 -21.54 -18.33 6.29
N GLY A 165 -22.73 -18.06 5.74
CA GLY A 165 -23.83 -19.02 5.75
C GLY A 165 -24.78 -18.85 6.93
N LEU A 166 -25.52 -19.91 7.26
CA LEU A 166 -26.46 -19.91 8.37
C LEU A 166 -25.71 -20.17 9.68
N VAL A 167 -25.80 -19.23 10.60
CA VAL A 167 -25.07 -19.24 11.86
C VAL A 167 -26.03 -18.97 13.01
N TRP A 168 -25.79 -19.62 14.14
CA TRP A 168 -26.52 -19.36 15.37
C TRP A 168 -25.60 -18.68 16.36
N LEU A 169 -26.07 -17.54 16.86
CA LEU A 169 -25.46 -16.77 17.92
C LEU A 169 -26.46 -16.67 19.06
N SER A 170 -25.99 -16.61 20.31
CA SER A 170 -26.91 -16.40 21.42
C SER A 170 -27.73 -15.11 21.20
N PRO A 171 -29.07 -15.13 21.34
CA PRO A 171 -29.92 -13.94 21.25
C PRO A 171 -29.64 -12.92 22.36
N LEU A 172 -29.01 -13.36 23.45
CA LEU A 172 -28.61 -12.48 24.55
C LEU A 172 -27.37 -11.63 24.24
N LEU A 173 -26.59 -12.01 23.23
CA LEU A 173 -25.42 -11.25 22.79
C LEU A 173 -25.85 -10.10 21.90
N LEU A 174 -25.38 -8.88 22.23
CA LEU A 174 -25.51 -7.73 21.35
C LEU A 174 -24.57 -7.92 20.16
N ARG A 175 -25.09 -7.72 18.95
CA ARG A 175 -24.39 -8.02 17.69
C ARG A 175 -24.19 -6.73 16.90
N ARG A 176 -22.96 -6.28 16.74
CA ARG A 176 -22.61 -5.15 15.87
C ARG A 176 -22.01 -5.66 14.57
N ARG A 177 -22.52 -5.20 13.42
CA ARG A 177 -21.93 -5.53 12.12
C ARG A 177 -20.76 -4.61 11.81
N VAL A 178 -19.64 -5.19 11.43
CA VAL A 178 -18.45 -4.48 10.97
C VAL A 178 -18.10 -5.02 9.60
N ASP A 179 -18.05 -4.15 8.60
CA ASP A 179 -17.63 -4.55 7.26
C ASP A 179 -16.10 -4.53 7.18
N VAL A 180 -15.55 -5.68 6.79
CA VAL A 180 -14.11 -6.01 6.77
C VAL A 180 -13.58 -6.11 5.34
N ARG A 181 -14.38 -5.70 4.34
CA ARG A 181 -13.97 -5.64 2.94
C ARG A 181 -12.86 -4.62 2.74
N LEU A 182 -12.14 -4.79 1.63
CA LEU A 182 -11.21 -3.80 1.13
C LEU A 182 -11.99 -2.55 0.72
N ARG A 183 -11.55 -1.38 1.18
CA ARG A 183 -12.15 -0.09 0.86
C ARG A 183 -11.09 0.85 0.35
N HIS A 184 -11.53 1.82 -0.44
CA HIS A 184 -10.76 2.99 -0.78
C HIS A 184 -11.40 4.22 -0.14
N TRP A 185 -10.58 5.18 0.27
CA TRP A 185 -11.01 6.50 0.66
C TRP A 185 -10.11 7.52 -0.05
N ARG A 186 -10.75 8.53 -0.65
CA ARG A 186 -10.07 9.64 -1.30
C ARG A 186 -10.31 10.89 -0.47
N SER A 187 -9.24 11.61 -0.17
CA SER A 187 -9.35 12.89 0.52
C SER A 187 -9.91 13.97 -0.41
N GLU A 188 -10.47 15.01 0.20
CA GLU A 188 -10.58 16.31 -0.46
C GLU A 188 -9.18 16.93 -0.62
N PRO A 189 -9.00 17.99 -1.43
CA PRO A 189 -7.74 18.73 -1.48
C PRO A 189 -7.41 19.28 -0.09
N MET A 190 -6.28 18.85 0.45
CA MET A 190 -5.83 19.23 1.79
C MET A 190 -4.63 20.18 1.69
N PRO A 191 -4.64 21.29 2.45
CA PRO A 191 -3.53 22.23 2.47
C PRO A 191 -2.33 21.58 3.15
N ALA A 192 -1.16 21.74 2.55
CA ALA A 192 0.10 21.27 3.11
C ALA A 192 1.23 22.25 2.78
N VAL A 193 2.37 22.06 3.43
CA VAL A 193 3.57 22.88 3.23
C VAL A 193 4.75 21.96 3.00
N ASP A 194 5.59 22.30 2.03
CA ASP A 194 6.83 21.58 1.75
C ASP A 194 7.97 21.98 2.71
N ALA A 195 9.15 21.38 2.55
CA ALA A 195 10.32 21.73 3.36
C ALA A 195 10.82 23.18 3.22
N GLN A 196 10.39 23.90 2.17
CA GLN A 196 10.81 25.28 1.87
C GLN A 196 9.73 26.30 2.24
N GLY A 197 8.61 25.88 2.85
CA GLY A 197 7.51 26.77 3.17
C GLY A 197 6.55 27.03 2.01
N THR A 198 6.70 26.32 0.89
CA THR A 198 5.82 26.48 -0.27
C THR A 198 4.46 25.83 0.01
N ALA A 199 3.39 26.60 -0.15
CA ALA A 199 2.03 26.13 0.02
C ALA A 199 1.61 25.17 -1.11
N LEU A 200 1.07 24.03 -0.72
CA LEU A 200 0.64 22.95 -1.60
C LEU A 200 -0.81 22.55 -1.31
N GLN A 201 -1.46 21.97 -2.31
CA GLN A 201 -2.74 21.28 -2.21
C GLN A 201 -2.56 19.84 -2.65
N VAL A 202 -2.91 18.90 -1.77
CA VAL A 202 -2.64 17.47 -1.99
C VAL A 202 -3.90 16.65 -1.84
N VAL A 203 -4.08 15.70 -2.76
CA VAL A 203 -5.18 14.73 -2.74
C VAL A 203 -4.61 13.33 -2.60
N VAL A 204 -4.98 12.63 -1.54
CA VAL A 204 -4.47 11.29 -1.21
C VAL A 204 -5.57 10.25 -1.42
N LEU A 205 -5.20 9.11 -2.01
CA LEU A 205 -6.03 7.91 -2.08
C LEU A 205 -5.45 6.85 -1.17
N VAL A 206 -6.26 6.34 -0.26
CA VAL A 206 -5.88 5.32 0.71
C VAL A 206 -6.69 4.05 0.49
N VAL A 207 -6.01 2.92 0.36
CA VAL A 207 -6.60 1.59 0.27
C VAL A 207 -6.36 0.86 1.58
N TRP A 208 -7.44 0.44 2.24
CA TRP A 208 -7.39 -0.11 3.59
C TRP A 208 -8.49 -1.12 3.85
N ARG A 209 -8.35 -1.92 4.91
CA ARG A 209 -9.42 -2.78 5.44
C ARG A 209 -9.32 -2.90 6.95
N ILE A 210 -10.39 -3.39 7.58
CA ILE A 210 -10.36 -3.76 9.00
C ILE A 210 -9.80 -5.17 9.15
N ARG A 211 -8.64 -5.28 9.78
CA ARG A 211 -8.01 -6.57 10.10
C ARG A 211 -8.47 -7.08 11.46
N ASP A 212 -8.46 -6.24 12.49
CA ASP A 212 -8.91 -6.57 13.84
C ASP A 212 -10.20 -5.81 14.16
N THR A 213 -11.30 -6.55 14.21
CA THR A 213 -12.64 -5.99 14.43
C THR A 213 -12.88 -5.54 15.86
N ALA A 214 -12.18 -6.11 16.84
CA ALA A 214 -12.30 -5.70 18.24
C ALA A 214 -11.63 -4.34 18.42
N ARG A 215 -10.38 -4.19 17.96
CA ARG A 215 -9.66 -2.91 18.00
C ARG A 215 -10.40 -1.83 17.21
N ALA A 216 -10.89 -2.13 16.01
CA ALA A 216 -11.59 -1.14 15.19
C ALA A 216 -12.93 -0.68 15.77
N THR A 217 -13.50 -1.43 16.73
CA THR A 217 -14.77 -1.11 17.37
C THR A 217 -14.59 -0.43 18.73
N PHE A 218 -13.54 -0.79 19.47
CA PHE A 218 -13.36 -0.40 20.87
C PHE A 218 -12.13 0.46 21.14
N ALA A 219 -11.11 0.46 20.27
CA ALA A 219 -9.92 1.28 20.48
C ALA A 219 -10.19 2.77 20.19
N VAL A 220 -11.13 3.06 19.28
CA VAL A 220 -11.53 4.42 18.88
C VAL A 220 -13.04 4.49 18.66
N ALA A 221 -13.61 5.68 18.80
CA ALA A 221 -15.05 5.91 18.59
C ALA A 221 -15.47 5.69 17.13
N ASP A 222 -14.72 6.27 16.18
CA ASP A 222 -14.88 6.06 14.74
C ASP A 222 -13.53 5.82 14.08
N HIS A 223 -13.32 4.57 13.64
CA HIS A 223 -12.10 4.14 12.96
C HIS A 223 -11.89 4.82 11.61
N GLN A 224 -12.96 5.28 10.94
CA GLN A 224 -12.84 6.00 9.67
C GLN A 224 -12.39 7.44 9.92
N ALA A 225 -13.02 8.13 10.87
CA ALA A 225 -12.61 9.49 11.24
C ALA A 225 -11.15 9.50 11.72
N TYR A 226 -10.78 8.56 12.58
CA TYR A 226 -9.40 8.37 13.03
C TYR A 226 -8.44 8.21 11.84
N LEU A 227 -8.75 7.35 10.87
CA LEU A 227 -7.90 7.15 9.70
C LEU A 227 -7.75 8.44 8.88
N ARG A 228 -8.81 9.24 8.70
CA ARG A 228 -8.74 10.51 7.96
C ARG A 228 -7.81 11.51 8.64
N GLU A 229 -7.93 11.65 9.95
CA GLU A 229 -7.06 12.52 10.76
C GLU A 229 -5.60 12.05 10.72
N GLN A 230 -5.35 10.74 10.79
CA GLN A 230 -3.99 10.21 10.65
C GLN A 230 -3.42 10.46 9.26
N VAL A 231 -4.24 10.35 8.19
CA VAL A 231 -3.80 10.69 6.82
C VAL A 231 -3.38 12.15 6.73
N GLU A 232 -4.15 13.07 7.32
CA GLU A 232 -3.79 14.49 7.38
C GLU A 232 -2.45 14.73 8.09
N ALA A 233 -2.32 14.20 9.30
CA ALA A 233 -1.12 14.36 10.12
C ALA A 233 0.11 13.74 9.45
N SER A 234 -0.03 12.51 8.94
CA SER A 234 1.03 11.80 8.22
C SER A 234 1.44 12.53 6.94
N MET A 235 0.47 13.07 6.19
CA MET A 235 0.71 13.84 4.98
C MET A 235 1.51 15.09 5.27
N ALA A 236 1.06 15.94 6.20
CA ALA A 236 1.77 17.15 6.59
C ALA A 236 3.21 16.85 7.03
N ARG A 237 3.40 15.74 7.77
CA ARG A 237 4.72 15.29 8.21
C ARG A 237 5.64 14.85 7.07
N VAL A 238 5.14 14.09 6.09
CA VAL A 238 5.96 13.62 4.96
C VAL A 238 6.30 14.78 4.03
N LEU A 239 5.33 15.66 3.74
CA LEU A 239 5.53 16.75 2.80
C LEU A 239 6.49 17.82 3.32
N SER A 240 6.45 18.12 4.62
CA SER A 240 7.38 19.09 5.24
C SER A 240 8.86 18.64 5.27
N GLN A 241 9.17 17.39 4.90
CA GLN A 241 10.55 16.89 4.87
C GLN A 241 11.21 17.02 3.51
N LEU A 242 10.45 17.23 2.44
CA LEU A 242 10.96 17.26 1.07
C LEU A 242 10.55 18.56 0.38
N PRO A 243 11.42 19.18 -0.42
CA PRO A 243 11.04 20.32 -1.25
C PRO A 243 10.07 19.87 -2.37
N ALA A 244 9.16 20.76 -2.76
CA ALA A 244 8.23 20.52 -3.85
C ALA A 244 8.96 20.31 -5.19
N ASP A 245 9.97 21.15 -5.46
CA ASP A 245 10.79 21.15 -6.67
C ASP A 245 12.27 21.38 -6.32
N ALA A 246 13.19 20.80 -7.10
CA ALA A 246 14.63 20.94 -6.93
C ALA A 246 15.19 22.03 -7.85
N PHE A 247 14.94 23.31 -7.54
CA PHE A 247 15.42 24.44 -8.36
C PHE A 247 16.93 24.70 -8.20
N HIS A 248 17.50 24.40 -7.03
CA HIS A 248 18.90 24.71 -6.68
C HIS A 248 19.65 23.52 -6.07
N ALA A 249 19.04 22.33 -6.04
CA ALA A 249 19.64 21.15 -5.45
C ALA A 249 20.43 20.34 -6.50
N GLU A 250 21.37 19.52 -6.03
CA GLU A 250 22.09 18.54 -6.86
C GLU A 250 21.11 17.71 -7.70
N ALA A 251 21.57 17.24 -8.86
CA ALA A 251 20.75 16.70 -9.94
C ALA A 251 19.92 15.43 -9.62
N ASP A 252 19.85 15.00 -8.36
CA ASP A 252 19.12 13.80 -7.93
C ASP A 252 18.55 13.94 -6.51
N ALA A 253 18.37 15.16 -6.01
CA ALA A 253 17.80 15.38 -4.69
C ALA A 253 16.33 14.90 -4.63
N PRO A 254 15.91 14.21 -3.55
CA PRO A 254 14.54 13.74 -3.41
C PRO A 254 13.57 14.92 -3.31
N THR A 255 12.51 14.89 -4.11
CA THR A 255 11.47 15.93 -4.15
C THR A 255 10.09 15.29 -4.05
N LEU A 256 9.08 16.12 -3.78
CA LEU A 256 7.69 15.71 -3.82
C LEU A 256 7.19 15.31 -5.22
N ARG A 257 7.96 15.59 -6.28
CA ARG A 257 7.63 15.13 -7.64
C ARG A 257 7.81 13.63 -7.82
N ASN A 258 8.62 12.97 -6.99
CA ASN A 258 8.68 11.51 -6.96
C ASN A 258 7.49 10.96 -6.14
N ALA A 259 6.32 10.92 -6.77
CA ALA A 259 5.07 10.51 -6.12
C ALA A 259 5.13 9.08 -5.55
N GLU A 260 5.90 8.18 -6.17
CA GLU A 260 6.08 6.80 -5.68
C GLU A 260 6.85 6.77 -4.36
N ALA A 261 7.95 7.53 -4.26
CA ALA A 261 8.72 7.65 -3.02
C ALA A 261 7.88 8.25 -1.88
N VAL A 262 7.11 9.30 -2.19
CA VAL A 262 6.18 9.93 -1.23
C VAL A 262 5.09 8.95 -0.78
N GLY A 263 4.45 8.26 -1.72
CA GLY A 263 3.42 7.26 -1.41
C GLY A 263 3.97 6.08 -0.60
N GLY A 264 5.20 5.63 -0.88
CA GLY A 264 5.89 4.63 -0.08
C GLY A 264 6.14 5.09 1.36
N ALA A 265 6.55 6.34 1.56
CA ALA A 265 6.73 6.93 2.88
C ALA A 265 5.40 7.06 3.65
N LEU A 266 4.35 7.58 3.00
CA LEU A 266 3.01 7.69 3.58
C LEU A 266 2.43 6.32 3.97
N THR A 267 2.55 5.34 3.08
CA THR A 267 2.05 3.99 3.34
C THR A 267 2.72 3.37 4.56
N ARG A 268 4.05 3.48 4.68
CA ARG A 268 4.78 2.94 5.83
C ARG A 268 4.37 3.62 7.13
N LEU A 269 4.25 4.95 7.13
CA LEU A 269 3.89 5.72 8.31
C LEU A 269 2.44 5.38 8.76
N LEU A 270 1.49 5.47 7.83
CA LEU A 270 0.08 5.17 8.12
C LEU A 270 -0.14 3.73 8.55
N LYS A 271 0.59 2.77 7.97
CA LYS A 271 0.50 1.38 8.41
C LYS A 271 0.95 1.20 9.86
N ALA A 272 1.97 1.93 10.31
CA ALA A 272 2.41 1.90 11.69
C ALA A 272 1.41 2.58 12.64
N GLU A 273 0.84 3.72 12.23
CA GLU A 273 -0.12 4.49 13.04
C GLU A 273 -1.51 3.83 13.12
N ALA A 274 -1.93 3.11 12.08
CA ALA A 274 -3.25 2.47 12.01
C ALA A 274 -3.31 1.07 12.64
N ALA A 275 -2.16 0.41 12.82
CA ALA A 275 -2.07 -0.94 13.39
C ALA A 275 -2.63 -1.07 14.83
N PRO A 276 -2.42 -0.11 15.76
CA PRO A 276 -3.02 -0.14 17.09
C PRO A 276 -4.55 -0.15 17.08
N VAL A 277 -5.17 0.45 16.05
CA VAL A 277 -6.63 0.53 15.89
C VAL A 277 -7.19 -0.67 15.12
N GLY A 278 -6.33 -1.59 14.65
CA GLY A 278 -6.78 -2.80 13.93
C GLY A 278 -7.09 -2.57 12.46
N ILE A 279 -6.66 -1.43 11.90
CA ILE A 279 -6.77 -1.12 10.48
C ILE A 279 -5.49 -1.57 9.78
N ASP A 280 -5.66 -2.23 8.62
CA ASP A 280 -4.56 -2.65 7.75
C ASP A 280 -4.58 -1.76 6.51
N VAL A 281 -3.54 -0.91 6.39
CA VAL A 281 -3.35 0.00 5.26
C VAL A 281 -2.46 -0.68 4.22
N TYR A 282 -2.97 -0.80 2.99
CA TYR A 282 -2.26 -1.42 1.87
C TYR A 282 -1.45 -0.42 1.08
N SER A 283 -2.05 0.73 0.78
CA SER A 283 -1.41 1.80 0.04
C SER A 283 -2.02 3.15 0.42
N ALA A 284 -1.17 4.17 0.46
CA ALA A 284 -1.54 5.57 0.56
C ALA A 284 -0.75 6.34 -0.49
N GLN A 285 -1.41 6.77 -1.56
CA GLN A 285 -0.77 7.38 -2.72
C GLN A 285 -1.28 8.81 -2.90
N PRO A 286 -0.38 9.81 -3.01
CA PRO A 286 -0.79 11.15 -3.40
C PRO A 286 -1.17 11.11 -4.88
N THR A 287 -2.46 11.24 -5.17
CA THR A 287 -2.97 11.28 -6.55
C THR A 287 -2.61 12.57 -7.27
N ARG A 288 -2.39 13.64 -6.50
CA ARG A 288 -2.12 14.98 -7.01
C ARG A 288 -1.39 15.78 -5.94
N ILE A 289 -0.30 16.44 -6.32
CA ILE A 289 0.45 17.41 -5.52
C ILE A 289 0.60 18.67 -6.36
N GLU A 290 -0.23 19.67 -6.05
CA GLU A 290 -0.29 20.93 -6.77
C GLU A 290 0.15 22.08 -5.87
N TYR A 291 0.60 23.16 -6.50
CA TYR A 291 0.79 24.42 -5.78
C TYR A 291 -0.56 24.95 -5.34
N ALA A 292 -0.61 25.53 -4.14
CA ALA A 292 -1.81 26.18 -3.68
C ALA A 292 -2.19 27.35 -4.63
N PRO A 293 -3.49 27.65 -4.83
CA PRO A 293 -3.95 28.62 -5.82
C PRO A 293 -3.28 29.99 -5.69
N GLU A 294 -2.92 30.38 -4.48
CA GLU A 294 -2.32 31.69 -4.15
C GLU A 294 -0.89 31.83 -4.69
N VAL A 295 -0.15 30.71 -4.81
CA VAL A 295 1.27 30.69 -5.22
C VAL A 295 1.50 30.04 -6.58
N ALA A 296 0.51 29.33 -7.13
CA ALA A 296 0.66 28.52 -8.34
C ALA A 296 1.19 29.30 -9.55
N ALA A 297 0.62 30.48 -9.84
CA ALA A 297 1.04 31.28 -10.99
C ALA A 297 2.48 31.80 -10.86
N ALA A 298 2.89 32.21 -9.65
CA ALA A 298 4.25 32.66 -9.39
C ALA A 298 5.26 31.52 -9.48
N MET A 299 4.94 30.36 -8.91
CA MET A 299 5.80 29.18 -8.96
C MET A 299 5.92 28.60 -10.36
N GLN A 300 4.85 28.62 -11.15
CA GLN A 300 4.92 28.20 -12.55
C GLN A 300 5.89 29.09 -13.36
N ARG A 301 5.83 30.42 -13.18
CA ARG A 301 6.80 31.33 -13.80
C ARG A 301 8.22 31.05 -13.33
N ARG A 302 8.43 30.83 -12.03
CA ARG A 302 9.75 30.48 -11.47
C ARG A 302 10.28 29.17 -12.06
N ARG A 303 9.42 28.17 -12.25
CA ARG A 303 9.80 26.87 -12.83
C ARG A 303 10.19 26.99 -14.30
N VAL A 304 9.43 27.75 -15.09
CA VAL A 304 9.78 28.02 -16.49
C VAL A 304 11.12 28.74 -16.57
N ALA A 305 11.34 29.79 -15.75
CA ALA A 305 12.60 30.52 -15.71
C ALA A 305 13.79 29.63 -15.29
N ALA A 306 13.61 28.75 -14.29
CA ALA A 306 14.65 27.83 -13.86
C ALA A 306 14.99 26.78 -14.93
N ILE A 307 13.99 26.27 -15.65
CA ILE A 307 14.19 25.34 -16.77
C ILE A 307 14.95 26.03 -17.91
N ASP A 308 14.55 27.25 -18.27
CA ASP A 308 15.21 28.05 -19.32
C ASP A 308 16.67 28.38 -18.94
N ALA A 309 16.93 28.79 -17.69
CA ALA A 309 18.27 29.02 -17.19
C ALA A 309 19.14 27.74 -17.27
N LYS A 310 18.62 26.60 -16.78
CA LYS A 310 19.32 25.31 -16.84
C LYS A 310 19.63 24.89 -18.28
N HIS A 311 18.69 25.13 -19.20
CA HIS A 311 18.89 24.86 -20.61
C HIS A 311 20.01 25.74 -21.18
N ARG A 312 20.01 27.05 -20.88
CA ARG A 312 21.08 27.96 -21.30
C ARG A 312 22.44 27.54 -20.77
N ASP A 313 22.55 27.17 -19.50
CA ASP A 313 23.81 26.70 -18.90
C ASP A 313 24.32 25.43 -19.59
N THR A 314 23.41 24.50 -19.90
CA THR A 314 23.74 23.26 -20.63
C THR A 314 24.24 23.56 -22.05
N VAL A 315 23.56 24.46 -22.77
CA VAL A 315 23.95 24.87 -24.12
C VAL A 315 25.30 25.59 -24.10
N LEU A 316 25.51 26.52 -23.16
CA LEU A 316 26.76 27.25 -23.02
C LEU A 316 27.93 26.31 -22.71
N THR A 317 27.75 25.35 -21.79
CA THR A 317 28.77 24.35 -21.47
C THR A 317 29.13 23.53 -22.69
N SER A 318 28.12 23.01 -23.41
CA SER A 318 28.35 22.24 -24.65
C SER A 318 29.05 23.06 -25.75
N VAL A 319 28.78 24.36 -25.85
CA VAL A 319 29.46 25.24 -26.81
C VAL A 319 30.91 25.44 -26.42
N VAL A 320 31.21 25.70 -25.15
CA VAL A 320 32.59 25.87 -24.67
C VAL A 320 33.40 24.59 -24.89
N ASP A 321 32.83 23.43 -24.56
CA ASP A 321 33.47 22.13 -24.78
C ASP A 321 33.77 21.91 -26.28
N ALA A 322 32.82 22.22 -27.17
CA ALA A 322 33.01 22.08 -28.61
C ALA A 322 34.07 23.05 -29.18
N VAL A 323 34.15 24.27 -28.64
CA VAL A 323 35.16 25.26 -29.01
C VAL A 323 36.55 24.78 -28.56
N ASP A 324 36.69 24.32 -27.32
CA ASP A 324 37.94 23.82 -26.76
C ASP A 324 38.47 22.60 -27.54
N ASP A 325 37.58 21.64 -27.84
CA ASP A 325 37.88 20.48 -28.70
C ASP A 325 38.37 20.89 -30.09
N THR A 326 37.74 21.91 -30.69
CA THR A 326 38.05 22.36 -32.05
C THR A 326 39.40 23.08 -32.09
N VAL A 327 39.65 23.99 -31.16
CA VAL A 327 40.95 24.68 -31.04
C VAL A 327 42.06 23.66 -30.78
N THR A 328 41.86 22.72 -29.84
CA THR A 328 42.84 21.67 -29.53
C THR A 328 43.17 20.80 -30.74
N ARG A 329 42.15 20.38 -31.52
CA ARG A 329 42.37 19.59 -32.76
C ARG A 329 43.09 20.37 -33.86
N LEU A 330 42.81 21.67 -34.02
CA LEU A 330 43.47 22.51 -35.02
C LEU A 330 44.96 22.70 -34.70
N THR A 331 45.29 22.97 -33.44
CA THR A 331 46.68 23.10 -32.97
C THR A 331 47.44 21.78 -33.08
N ALA A 332 46.84 20.66 -32.63
CA ALA A 332 47.50 19.34 -32.67
C ALA A 332 47.82 18.84 -34.08
N ARG A 333 47.05 19.27 -35.09
CA ARG A 333 47.29 18.93 -36.51
C ARG A 333 48.27 19.86 -37.21
N GLY A 334 48.82 20.85 -36.50
CA GLY A 334 49.72 21.86 -37.07
C GLY A 334 49.05 22.75 -38.11
N LEU A 335 47.72 22.82 -38.12
CA LEU A 335 46.96 23.63 -39.09
C LEU A 335 47.00 25.11 -38.73
N VAL A 336 47.24 25.45 -37.46
CA VAL A 336 47.33 26.82 -36.96
C VAL A 336 48.36 26.87 -35.83
N GLU A 337 49.38 27.73 -35.97
CA GLU A 337 50.21 28.18 -34.84
C GLU A 337 49.58 29.47 -34.32
N LEU A 338 49.17 29.48 -33.05
CA LEU A 338 48.41 30.57 -32.45
C LEU A 338 49.26 31.20 -31.35
N ASP A 339 49.49 32.50 -31.43
CA ASP A 339 49.91 33.27 -30.26
C ASP A 339 48.73 33.41 -29.26
N ASP A 340 49.01 33.94 -28.07
CA ASP A 340 48.00 34.12 -27.01
C ASP A 340 46.85 35.07 -27.42
N TYR A 341 47.09 35.97 -28.37
CA TYR A 341 46.10 36.93 -28.86
C TYR A 341 45.21 36.30 -29.93
N GLU A 342 45.80 35.62 -30.92
CA GLU A 342 45.12 34.89 -32.00
C GLU A 342 44.26 33.76 -31.45
N ARG A 343 44.74 33.05 -30.41
CA ARG A 343 43.94 32.04 -29.70
C ARG A 343 42.67 32.64 -29.11
N LYS A 344 42.77 33.80 -28.44
CA LYS A 344 41.61 34.49 -27.84
C LYS A 344 40.62 34.94 -28.90
N ALA A 345 41.10 35.45 -30.03
CA ALA A 345 40.27 35.84 -31.16
C ALA A 345 39.51 34.64 -31.75
N LEU A 346 40.22 33.53 -32.03
CA LEU A 346 39.62 32.32 -32.57
C LEU A 346 38.58 31.70 -31.62
N VAL A 347 38.88 31.61 -30.31
CA VAL A 347 37.93 31.10 -29.31
C VAL A 347 36.66 31.94 -29.27
N LYS A 348 36.78 33.27 -29.30
CA LYS A 348 35.63 34.19 -29.35
C LYS A 348 34.80 33.94 -30.61
N ASP A 349 35.42 33.89 -31.77
CA ASP A 349 34.72 33.74 -33.05
C ASP A 349 34.03 32.38 -33.18
N LEU A 350 34.71 31.30 -32.75
CA LEU A 350 34.13 29.96 -32.68
C LEU A 350 32.96 29.91 -31.69
N THR A 351 33.09 30.50 -30.49
CA THR A 351 32.00 30.53 -29.50
C THR A 351 30.75 31.20 -30.06
N VAL A 352 30.91 32.34 -30.76
CA VAL A 352 29.80 33.03 -31.42
C VAL A 352 29.22 32.18 -32.55
N ALA A 353 30.06 31.53 -33.37
CA ALA A 353 29.62 30.68 -34.47
C ALA A 353 28.82 29.45 -33.98
N PHE A 354 29.32 28.74 -32.96
CA PHE A 354 28.63 27.59 -32.37
C PHE A 354 27.32 27.98 -31.66
N TYR A 355 27.30 29.11 -30.95
CA TYR A 355 26.08 29.59 -30.28
C TYR A 355 24.99 30.04 -31.26
N THR A 356 25.36 30.74 -32.34
CA THR A 356 24.40 31.22 -33.36
C THR A 356 23.95 30.11 -34.32
N GLY A 357 24.85 29.17 -34.65
CA GLY A 357 24.56 28.00 -35.48
C GLY A 357 23.63 26.98 -34.80
N GLY A 358 23.81 26.74 -33.49
CA GLY A 358 22.94 25.82 -32.74
C GLY A 358 21.47 26.26 -32.62
N ARG A 359 21.18 27.56 -32.80
CA ARG A 359 19.83 28.12 -32.71
C ARG A 359 18.95 27.84 -33.94
N HIS A 360 19.55 27.48 -35.08
CA HIS A 360 18.84 27.23 -36.34
C HIS A 360 18.53 25.74 -36.61
N GLY A 361 19.07 24.80 -35.82
CA GLY A 361 18.85 23.36 -35.99
C GLY A 361 17.65 22.79 -35.22
N ALA A 362 16.99 23.58 -34.37
CA ALA A 362 15.89 23.11 -33.50
C ALA A 362 14.48 23.44 -34.03
N SER A 363 14.37 23.99 -35.24
CA SER A 363 13.09 24.39 -35.85
C SER A 363 12.74 23.64 -37.14
N SER A 364 13.29 22.45 -37.38
CA SER A 364 12.88 21.56 -38.49
C SER A 364 12.18 20.31 -37.98
#